data_AF-F9GCJ6-F1
#
_entry.id   AF-F9GCJ6-F1
#
_cell.length_a   1.000
_cell.length_b   1.000
_cell.length_c   1.000
_cell.angle_alpha   90.00
_cell.angle_beta   90.00
_cell.angle_gamma   90.00
#
_symmetry.space_group_name_H-M   'P 1'
#
loop_
_entity.id
_entity.type
_entity.pdbx_description
1 polymer ?
#
loop_
_entity_poly.entity_id
_entity_poly.type
_entity_poly.pdbx_seq_one_letter_code
_entity_poly.pdbx_strand_id
1 'polypeptide(L)'
;LPHSYGIDFFVWPGFRERLIFCQHQYCANSFWELLQTNLKILWSDSFQDTFYHNAHTGKYHISPLFEQRIRDINAWTMSTDFFTHFPELSEDIPAYMGIPTSLPSPPYQNPL
;
A
#
# COMPACT_ATOMS: atom_id res chain seq x y z
N LEU A 1 -4.69 -7.30 -24.09
CA LEU A 1 -3.35 -7.84 -24.43
C LEU A 1 -3.05 -9.02 -23.52
N PRO A 2 -2.49 -10.14 -24.01
CA PRO A 2 -2.07 -11.24 -23.15
C PRO A 2 -1.04 -10.78 -22.12
N HIS A 3 -1.26 -11.09 -20.85
CA HIS A 3 -0.36 -10.76 -19.74
C HIS A 3 -0.58 -11.75 -18.59
N SER A 4 0.29 -11.73 -17.57
CA SER A 4 0.15 -12.61 -16.40
C SER A 4 -1.06 -12.20 -15.57
N TYR A 5 -1.94 -13.16 -15.25
CA TYR A 5 -3.14 -12.95 -14.43
C TYR A 5 -2.84 -12.28 -13.07
N GLY A 6 -1.63 -12.45 -12.54
CA GLY A 6 -1.19 -11.79 -11.31
C GLY A 6 -1.21 -10.26 -11.38
N ILE A 7 -1.06 -9.67 -12.57
CA ILE A 7 -1.01 -8.21 -12.74
C ILE A 7 -2.36 -7.57 -12.39
N ASP A 8 -3.48 -8.25 -12.63
CA ASP A 8 -4.81 -7.72 -12.38
C ASP A 8 -5.10 -7.44 -10.89
N PHE A 9 -4.31 -8.03 -9.99
CA PHE A 9 -4.44 -7.83 -8.54
C PHE A 9 -3.73 -6.57 -8.02
N PHE A 10 -2.92 -5.89 -8.83
CA PHE A 10 -2.32 -4.62 -8.41
C PHE A 10 -3.35 -3.50 -8.45
N VAL A 11 -3.42 -2.75 -7.35
CA VAL A 11 -4.44 -1.71 -7.16
C VAL A 11 -4.24 -0.50 -8.06
N TRP A 12 -3.00 -0.20 -8.48
CA TRP A 12 -2.68 0.99 -9.27
C TRP A 12 -2.79 0.72 -10.78
N PRO A 13 -3.68 1.41 -11.51
CA PRO A 13 -3.85 1.23 -12.94
C PRO A 13 -2.59 1.49 -13.77
N GLY A 14 -1.87 2.59 -13.51
CA GLY A 14 -0.65 2.94 -14.25
C GLY A 14 0.44 1.87 -14.10
N PHE A 15 0.59 1.34 -12.88
CA PHE A 15 1.53 0.26 -12.62
C PHE A 15 1.18 -1.02 -13.39
N ARG A 16 -0.11 -1.39 -13.43
CA ARG A 16 -0.58 -2.54 -14.23
C ARG A 16 -0.30 -2.34 -15.71
N GLU A 17 -0.62 -1.16 -16.24
CA GLU A 17 -0.39 -0.81 -17.63
C GLU A 17 1.10 -0.96 -17.98
N ARG A 18 1.98 -0.42 -17.14
CA ARG A 18 3.43 -0.55 -17.32
C ARG A 18 3.90 -2.00 -17.26
N LEU A 19 3.39 -2.82 -16.33
CA LEU A 19 3.72 -4.24 -16.28
C LEU A 19 3.26 -4.99 -17.54
N ILE A 20 2.15 -4.61 -18.17
CA ILE A 20 1.67 -5.23 -19.41
C ILE A 20 2.60 -4.89 -20.59
N PHE A 21 2.98 -3.61 -20.73
CA PHE A 21 3.77 -3.15 -21.88
C PHE A 21 5.29 -3.36 -21.72
N CYS A 22 5.80 -3.32 -20.49
CA CYS A 22 7.22 -3.33 -20.17
C CYS A 22 7.63 -4.55 -19.31
N GLN A 23 6.88 -5.66 -19.34
CA GLN A 23 7.09 -6.83 -18.47
C GLN A 23 8.55 -7.34 -18.38
N HIS A 24 9.32 -7.26 -19.46
CA HIS A 24 10.70 -7.74 -19.50
C HIS A 24 11.67 -6.88 -18.67
N GLN A 25 11.28 -5.64 -18.32
CA GLN A 25 12.05 -4.77 -17.41
C GLN A 25 11.90 -5.20 -15.95
N TYR A 26 10.86 -5.99 -15.63
CA TYR A 26 10.46 -6.36 -14.26
C TYR A 26 10.44 -7.87 -14.02
N CYS A 27 11.12 -8.67 -14.86
CA CYS A 27 11.14 -10.13 -14.75
C CYS A 27 12.17 -10.67 -13.74
N ALA A 28 13.07 -9.81 -13.25
CA ALA A 28 14.08 -10.21 -12.28
C ALA A 28 13.46 -10.45 -10.89
N ASN A 29 13.91 -11.49 -10.18
CA ASN A 29 13.41 -11.80 -8.83
C ASN A 29 13.60 -10.63 -7.85
N SER A 30 14.69 -9.87 -7.99
CA SER A 30 14.98 -8.70 -7.15
C SER A 30 13.87 -7.65 -7.19
N PHE A 31 13.20 -7.49 -8.34
CA PHE A 31 12.05 -6.59 -8.47
C PHE A 31 10.91 -7.04 -7.55
N TRP A 32 10.55 -8.32 -7.61
CA TRP A 32 9.43 -8.87 -6.84
C TRP A 32 9.73 -8.93 -5.34
N GLU A 33 10.98 -9.21 -4.96
CA GLU A 33 11.45 -9.15 -3.57
C GLU A 33 11.34 -7.73 -3.01
N LEU A 34 11.80 -6.71 -3.76
CA LEU A 34 11.68 -5.32 -3.37
C LEU A 34 10.21 -4.87 -3.33
N LEU A 35 9.38 -5.27 -4.30
CA LEU A 35 7.97 -4.95 -4.32
C LEU A 35 7.24 -5.50 -3.09
N GLN A 36 7.44 -6.78 -2.77
CA GLN A 36 6.77 -7.42 -1.63
C GLN A 36 7.16 -6.79 -0.29
N THR A 37 8.45 -6.48 -0.10
CA THR A 37 8.97 -5.92 1.15
C THR A 37 8.58 -4.46 1.37
N ASN A 38 8.37 -3.72 0.28
CA ASN A 38 8.06 -2.29 0.31
C ASN A 38 6.57 -1.94 0.13
N LEU A 39 5.73 -2.85 -0.35
CA LEU A 39 4.28 -2.62 -0.44
C LEU A 39 3.65 -2.49 0.95
N LYS A 40 2.91 -1.40 1.19
CA LYS A 40 2.27 -1.12 2.48
C LYS A 40 0.79 -0.78 2.32
N ILE A 41 0.03 -1.08 3.37
CA ILE A 41 -1.33 -0.58 3.57
C ILE A 41 -1.29 0.43 4.72
N LEU A 42 -1.83 1.61 4.48
CA LEU A 42 -2.06 2.66 5.46
C LEU A 42 -3.20 2.26 6.38
N TRP A 43 -2.86 1.65 7.52
CA TRP A 43 -3.80 1.22 8.54
C TRP A 43 -3.52 1.96 9.85
N SER A 44 -4.56 2.59 10.41
CA SER A 44 -4.45 3.39 11.63
C SER A 44 -4.43 2.55 12.90
N ASP A 45 -5.08 1.39 12.86
CA ASP A 45 -5.31 0.55 14.02
C ASP A 45 -4.27 -0.57 14.11
N SER A 46 -4.41 -1.45 15.09
CA SER A 46 -3.46 -2.53 15.27
C SER A 46 -3.66 -3.63 14.21
N PHE A 47 -2.66 -4.49 14.04
CA PHE A 47 -2.80 -5.68 13.21
C PHE A 47 -3.93 -6.60 13.71
N GLN A 48 -4.20 -6.63 15.02
CA GLN A 48 -5.27 -7.47 15.58
C GLN A 48 -6.66 -7.01 15.11
N ASP A 49 -6.81 -5.73 14.78
CA ASP A 49 -8.07 -5.13 14.30
C ASP A 49 -8.34 -5.41 12.81
N THR A 50 -7.42 -6.10 12.13
CA THR A 50 -7.61 -6.50 10.72
C THR A 50 -8.48 -7.74 10.57
N PHE A 51 -8.69 -8.49 11.66
CA PHE A 51 -9.53 -9.68 11.70
C PHE A 51 -10.44 -9.65 12.93
N TYR A 52 -11.53 -10.39 12.89
CA TYR A 52 -12.34 -10.67 14.07
C TYR A 52 -12.67 -12.16 14.15
N HIS A 53 -12.84 -12.63 15.38
CA HIS A 53 -13.28 -14.00 15.66
C HIS A 53 -14.80 -14.02 15.85
N ASN A 54 -15.52 -14.75 14.99
CA ASN A 54 -16.96 -14.95 15.14
C ASN A 54 -17.20 -16.04 16.19
N ALA A 55 -17.65 -15.65 17.39
CA ALA A 55 -17.89 -16.58 18.49
C ALA A 55 -19.00 -17.62 18.21
N HIS A 56 -19.94 -17.33 17.31
CA HIS A 56 -21.01 -18.26 16.95
C HIS A 56 -20.53 -19.37 16.00
N THR A 57 -19.65 -19.05 15.06
CA THR A 57 -19.14 -20.02 14.06
C THR A 57 -17.75 -20.57 14.40
N GLY A 58 -17.03 -19.95 15.34
CA GLY A 58 -15.65 -20.27 15.70
C GLY A 58 -14.62 -19.90 14.63
N LYS A 59 -14.97 -19.05 13.66
CA LYS A 59 -14.12 -18.72 12.50
C LYS A 59 -13.56 -17.30 12.59
N TYR A 60 -12.36 -17.12 12.05
CA TYR A 60 -11.80 -15.80 11.78
C TYR A 60 -12.32 -15.25 10.46
N HIS A 61 -12.61 -13.96 10.46
CA HIS A 61 -13.05 -13.20 9.31
C HIS A 61 -12.23 -11.92 9.22
N ILE A 62 -12.07 -11.39 8.01
CA ILE A 62 -11.50 -10.06 7.81
C ILE A 62 -12.44 -9.04 8.45
N SER A 63 -11.87 -8.09 9.22
CA SER A 63 -12.63 -6.96 9.76
C SER A 63 -13.29 -6.19 8.63
N PRO A 64 -14.60 -5.90 8.69
CA PRO A 64 -15.27 -5.10 7.66
C PRO A 64 -14.61 -3.73 7.43
N LEU A 65 -14.03 -3.15 8.48
CA LEU A 65 -13.26 -1.91 8.39
C LEU A 65 -11.96 -2.10 7.59
N PHE A 66 -11.24 -3.18 7.85
CA PHE A 66 -10.03 -3.51 7.10
C PHE A 66 -10.36 -3.90 5.65
N GLU A 67 -11.46 -4.63 5.42
CA GLU A 67 -11.93 -4.96 4.07
C GLU A 67 -12.27 -3.70 3.26
N GLN A 68 -12.96 -2.74 3.87
CA GLN A 68 -13.21 -1.44 3.26
C GLN A 68 -11.89 -0.72 2.97
N ARG A 69 -10.92 -0.80 3.89
CA ARG A 69 -9.63 -0.15 3.73
C ARG A 69 -8.81 -0.71 2.56
N ILE A 70 -8.70 -2.03 2.42
CA ILE A 70 -7.94 -2.63 1.32
C ILE A 70 -8.60 -2.45 -0.05
N ARG A 71 -9.90 -2.11 -0.09
CA ARG A 71 -10.61 -1.73 -1.32
C ARG A 71 -10.37 -0.28 -1.74
N ASP A 72 -9.88 0.57 -0.84
CA ASP A 72 -9.52 1.96 -1.14
C ASP A 72 -8.11 2.00 -1.72
N ILE A 73 -7.98 2.39 -3.00
CA ILE A 73 -6.69 2.54 -3.67
C ILE A 73 -5.74 3.50 -2.93
N ASN A 74 -6.28 4.50 -2.23
CA ASN A 74 -5.50 5.49 -1.48
C ASN A 74 -4.95 4.93 -0.16
N ALA A 75 -5.42 3.76 0.26
CA ALA A 75 -4.86 3.06 1.41
C ALA A 75 -3.55 2.33 1.05
N TRP A 76 -3.28 2.11 -0.22
CA TRP A 76 -2.07 1.41 -0.64
C TRP A 76 -0.96 2.40 -0.93
N THR A 77 0.25 2.04 -0.54
CA THR A 77 1.43 2.87 -0.77
C THR A 77 2.68 2.00 -0.85
N MET A 78 3.80 2.64 -1.18
CA MET A 78 5.10 1.99 -1.32
C MET A 78 6.14 2.76 -0.50
N SER A 79 6.95 2.03 0.27
CA SER A 79 8.10 2.63 0.95
C SER A 79 9.05 3.28 -0.06
N THR A 80 9.73 4.36 0.36
CA THR A 80 10.64 5.13 -0.50
C THR A 80 11.82 4.33 -1.04
N ASP A 81 12.26 3.28 -0.33
CA ASP A 81 13.37 2.41 -0.75
C ASP A 81 13.09 1.65 -2.06
N PHE A 82 11.82 1.40 -2.38
CA PHE A 82 11.48 0.81 -3.68
C PHE A 82 11.88 1.73 -4.84
N PHE A 83 11.64 3.04 -4.71
CA PHE A 83 11.90 4.02 -5.75
C PHE A 83 13.37 4.41 -5.88
N THR A 84 14.24 4.03 -4.93
CA THR A 84 15.68 4.17 -5.12
C THR A 84 16.19 3.19 -6.18
N HIS A 85 15.52 2.05 -6.33
CA HIS A 85 15.84 1.00 -7.31
C HIS A 85 15.03 1.15 -8.61
N PHE A 86 13.77 1.58 -8.50
CA PHE A 86 12.83 1.76 -9.63
C PHE A 86 12.20 3.16 -9.62
N PRO A 87 13.00 4.23 -9.84
CA PRO A 87 12.54 5.60 -9.73
C PRO A 87 11.42 5.96 -10.73
N GLU A 88 11.41 5.33 -11.90
CA GLU A 88 10.39 5.54 -12.93
C GLU A 88 8.99 5.12 -12.50
N LEU A 89 8.87 4.27 -11.47
CA LEU A 89 7.58 3.80 -10.95
C LEU A 89 6.91 4.80 -9.99
N SER A 90 7.61 5.88 -9.61
CA SER A 90 7.05 6.94 -8.77
C SER A 90 5.92 7.73 -9.44
N GLU A 91 5.84 7.68 -10.78
CA GLU A 91 4.74 8.27 -11.55
C GLU A 91 3.46 7.41 -11.50
N ASP A 92 3.60 6.11 -11.21
CA ASP A 92 2.51 5.13 -11.24
C ASP A 92 2.05 4.67 -9.86
N ILE A 93 2.91 4.83 -8.84
CA ILE A 93 2.70 4.32 -7.48
C ILE A 93 2.92 5.46 -6.47
N PRO A 94 1.95 5.73 -5.57
CA PRO A 94 2.11 6.74 -4.54
C PRO A 94 3.17 6.33 -3.51
N ALA A 95 4.17 7.18 -3.33
CA ALA A 95 5.20 7.01 -2.30
C ALA A 95 4.67 7.32 -0.90
N TYR A 96 5.02 6.47 0.07
CA TYR A 96 4.73 6.74 1.48
C TYR A 96 5.72 7.77 2.01
N MET A 97 5.24 8.99 2.21
CA MET A 97 6.08 10.09 2.76
C MET A 97 6.17 10.08 4.29
N GLY A 98 5.55 9.09 4.96
CA GLY A 98 5.34 9.15 6.41
C GLY A 98 4.27 10.18 6.77
N ILE A 99 3.43 9.88 7.77
CA ILE A 99 2.71 10.97 8.45
C ILE A 99 3.78 11.77 9.22
N PRO A 100 3.87 13.11 9.07
CA PRO A 100 4.74 13.90 9.93
C PRO A 100 4.37 13.59 11.38
N THR A 101 5.31 13.05 12.15
CA THR A 101 5.10 12.82 13.57
C THR A 101 4.95 14.19 14.21
N SER A 102 3.72 14.56 14.56
CA SER A 102 3.26 15.85 15.08
C SER A 102 3.29 17.03 14.08
N LEU A 103 2.10 17.60 13.80
CA LEU A 103 1.99 19.02 13.54
C LEU A 103 2.44 19.74 14.83
N PRO A 104 3.37 20.70 14.80
CA PRO A 104 3.68 21.49 15.98
C PRO A 104 2.38 22.16 16.46
N SER A 105 2.08 21.98 17.75
CA SER A 105 0.96 22.68 18.38
C SER A 105 1.10 24.18 18.11
N PRO A 106 0.00 24.88 17.76
CA PRO A 106 0.05 26.33 17.61
C PRO A 106 0.59 26.94 18.91
N PRO A 107 1.48 27.95 18.84
CA PRO A 107 2.03 28.55 20.05
C PRO A 107 0.88 29.05 20.93
N TYR A 108 0.92 28.70 22.20
CA TYR A 108 0.01 29.21 23.22
C TYR A 108 -0.04 30.74 23.11
N GLN A 109 -1.17 31.30 22.68
CA GLN A 109 -1.44 32.72 22.83
C GLN A 109 -1.82 32.94 24.30
N ASN A 110 -0.94 33.61 25.06
CA ASN A 110 -1.23 34.06 26.41
C ASN A 110 -2.49 34.95 26.37
N PRO A 111 -3.52 34.68 27.19
CA PRO A 111 -4.58 35.65 27.43
C PRO A 111 -3.99 36.86 28.15
N LEU A 112 -4.35 38.05 27.69
CA LEU A 112 -4.12 39.33 28.37
C LEU A 112 -4.95 39.44 29.66
#